data_AF-A0A4Q0ZTU9-F1
#
_entry.id   AF-A0A4Q0ZTU9-F1
#
_cell.length_a   1.000
_cell.length_b   1.000
_cell.length_c   1.000
_cell.angle_alpha   90.00
_cell.angle_beta   90.00
_cell.angle_gamma   90.00
#
_symmetry.space_group_name_H-M   'P 1'
#
loop_
_entity.id
_entity.type
_entity.pdbx_description
1 polymer ?
#
loop_
_entity_poly.entity_id
_entity_poly.type
_entity_poly.pdbx_seq_one_letter_code
_entity_poly.pdbx_strand_id
1 'polypeptide(L)'
;MKRQLDIYLLDELQLIKLAKRTKDILLLKKLSKSVYPNVRKCVAKNISTTKHIVNSLVFDKTLNVSYWALKNKKCEIKNSSISSTHPCVICEVDEEEYSKVCGSCQKIKVYNN
;
A
#
# COMPACT_ATOMS: atom_id res chain seq x y z
N MET A 1 3.51 19.73 -23.98
CA MET A 1 4.00 20.06 -22.62
C MET A 1 3.29 19.16 -21.62
N LYS A 2 3.96 18.17 -21.00
CA LYS A 2 3.31 17.32 -19.98
C LYS A 2 3.14 18.17 -18.72
N ARG A 3 1.91 18.47 -18.31
CA ARG A 3 1.64 19.03 -16.97
C ARG A 3 2.18 18.01 -15.95
N GLN A 4 3.19 18.41 -15.20
CA GLN A 4 3.67 17.66 -14.04
C GLN A 4 2.50 17.60 -13.04
N LEU A 5 1.99 16.40 -12.75
CA LEU A 5 0.93 16.24 -11.74
C LEU A 5 1.54 16.58 -10.37
N ASP A 6 1.03 17.64 -9.72
CA ASP A 6 1.42 17.96 -8.37
C ASP A 6 0.67 17.05 -7.39
N ILE A 7 1.31 15.94 -7.04
CA ILE A 7 0.73 14.93 -6.15
C ILE A 7 0.49 15.46 -4.73
N TYR A 8 1.09 16.59 -4.36
CA TYR A 8 0.95 17.17 -3.02
C TYR A 8 -0.41 17.85 -2.79
N LEU A 9 -1.16 18.12 -3.87
CA LEU A 9 -2.51 18.69 -3.80
C LEU A 9 -3.61 17.62 -3.80
N LEU A 10 -3.25 16.35 -3.94
CA LEU A 10 -4.21 15.25 -4.01
C LEU A 10 -4.55 14.72 -2.62
N ASP A 11 -5.82 14.40 -2.40
CA ASP A 11 -6.25 13.71 -1.19
C ASP A 11 -5.81 12.23 -1.16
N GLU A 12 -5.97 11.57 -0.01
CA GLU A 12 -5.56 10.17 0.15
C GLU A 12 -6.25 9.23 -0.86
N LEU A 13 -7.53 9.44 -1.16
CA LEU A 13 -8.30 8.59 -2.07
C LEU A 13 -7.82 8.74 -3.52
N GLN A 14 -7.52 9.97 -3.94
CA GLN A 14 -6.93 10.27 -5.24
C GLN A 14 -5.55 9.64 -5.36
N LEU A 15 -4.73 9.71 -4.31
CA LEU A 15 -3.41 9.08 -4.27
C LEU A 15 -3.50 7.54 -4.28
N ILE A 16 -4.47 6.94 -3.60
CA ILE A 16 -4.77 5.49 -3.66
C ILE A 16 -5.08 5.08 -5.11
N LYS A 17 -6.03 5.78 -5.75
CA LYS A 17 -6.40 5.52 -7.15
C LYS A 17 -5.20 5.64 -8.09
N LEU A 18 -4.38 6.66 -7.89
CA LEU A 18 -3.17 6.88 -8.68
C LEU A 18 -2.15 5.76 -8.47
N ALA A 19 -1.87 5.39 -7.21
CA ALA A 19 -0.93 4.34 -6.84
C ALA A 19 -1.35 2.96 -7.38
N LYS A 20 -2.64 2.65 -7.45
CA LYS A 20 -3.15 1.38 -8.00
C LYS A 20 -2.98 1.28 -9.52
N ARG A 21 -3.14 2.39 -10.25
CA ARG A 21 -3.29 2.37 -11.72
C ARG A 21 -2.04 2.77 -12.49
N THR A 22 -1.18 3.60 -11.88
CA THR A 22 -0.01 4.12 -12.59
C THR A 22 1.00 3.01 -12.90
N LYS A 23 1.65 3.14 -14.06
CA LYS A 23 2.82 2.34 -14.47
C LYS A 23 4.11 3.17 -14.47
N ASP A 24 4.02 4.46 -14.17
CA ASP A 24 5.17 5.36 -14.11
C ASP A 24 5.99 5.07 -12.85
N ILE A 25 7.21 4.57 -13.06
CA ILE A 25 8.13 4.15 -12.00
C ILE A 25 8.56 5.35 -11.14
N LEU A 26 8.73 6.54 -11.73
CA LEU A 26 9.11 7.74 -10.97
C LEU A 26 7.95 8.19 -10.08
N LEU A 27 6.72 8.10 -10.58
CA LEU A 27 5.54 8.38 -9.79
C LEU A 27 5.35 7.36 -8.65
N LEU A 28 5.54 6.06 -8.93
CA LEU A 28 5.50 5.02 -7.89
C LEU A 28 6.58 5.25 -6.82
N LYS A 29 7.79 5.70 -7.20
CA LYS A 29 8.86 6.06 -6.25
C LYS A 29 8.50 7.26 -5.37
N LYS A 30 7.71 8.22 -5.89
CA LYS A 30 7.20 9.33 -5.07
C LYS A 30 6.10 8.85 -4.12
N LEU A 31 5.13 8.10 -4.65
CA LEU A 31 4.00 7.57 -3.87
C LEU A 31 4.44 6.58 -2.78
N SER A 32 5.55 5.85 -2.97
CA SER A 32 6.12 4.96 -1.95
C SER A 32 6.61 5.72 -0.71
N LYS A 33 6.72 7.04 -0.78
CA LYS A 33 7.09 7.92 0.33
C LYS A 33 5.90 8.73 0.88
N SER A 34 4.67 8.42 0.43
CA SER A 34 3.46 9.09 0.89
C SER A 34 3.33 9.01 2.41
N VAL A 35 2.81 10.08 3.01
CA VAL A 35 2.46 10.12 4.45
C VAL A 35 1.39 9.07 4.78
N TYR A 36 0.50 8.80 3.82
CA TYR A 36 -0.61 7.87 3.96
C TYR A 36 -0.15 6.41 3.79
N PRO A 37 -0.29 5.56 4.82
CA PRO A 37 0.10 4.15 4.73
C PRO A 37 -0.70 3.38 3.68
N ASN A 38 -1.97 3.73 3.46
CA ASN A 38 -2.79 3.06 2.44
C ASN A 38 -2.26 3.31 1.03
N VAL A 39 -1.76 4.51 0.74
CA VAL A 39 -1.09 4.83 -0.53
C VAL A 39 0.17 3.97 -0.70
N ARG A 40 1.02 3.87 0.34
CA ARG A 40 2.22 3.03 0.30
C ARG A 40 1.88 1.54 0.13
N LYS A 41 0.82 1.06 0.79
CA LYS A 41 0.26 -0.30 0.60
C LYS A 41 -0.17 -0.53 -0.85
N CYS A 42 -0.85 0.43 -1.48
CA CYS A 42 -1.20 0.33 -2.90
C CYS A 42 0.05 0.26 -3.80
N VAL A 43 1.10 1.03 -3.51
CA VAL A 43 2.38 0.91 -4.23
C VAL A 43 2.98 -0.47 -4.04
N ALA A 44 2.94 -1.03 -2.83
CA ALA A 44 3.42 -2.39 -2.56
C ALA A 44 2.64 -3.46 -3.35
N LYS A 45 1.32 -3.29 -3.53
CA LYS A 45 0.46 -4.20 -4.30
C LYS A 45 0.57 -4.02 -5.83
N ASN A 46 1.03 -2.86 -6.31
CA ASN A 46 1.05 -2.55 -7.73
C ASN A 46 2.07 -3.43 -8.50
N ILE A 47 1.59 -4.08 -9.57
CA ILE A 47 2.38 -4.99 -10.41
C ILE A 47 3.52 -4.30 -11.20
N SER A 48 3.42 -3.00 -11.43
CA SER A 48 4.41 -2.18 -12.12
C SER A 48 5.50 -1.67 -11.17
N THR A 49 5.30 -1.73 -9.85
CA THR A 49 6.31 -1.35 -8.86
C THR A 49 7.58 -2.17 -9.07
N THR A 50 8.74 -1.50 -9.00
CA THR A 50 10.03 -2.15 -9.23
C THR A 50 10.48 -2.90 -7.98
N LYS A 51 11.34 -3.91 -8.15
CA LYS A 51 11.88 -4.68 -7.03
C LYS A 51 12.59 -3.80 -5.99
N HIS A 52 13.28 -2.75 -6.42
CA HIS A 52 13.93 -1.80 -5.51
C HIS A 52 12.91 -1.11 -4.60
N ILE A 53 11.79 -0.65 -5.15
CA ILE A 53 10.74 0.00 -4.36
C ILE A 53 10.05 -1.02 -3.44
N VAL A 54 9.71 -2.21 -3.96
CA VAL A 54 9.10 -3.29 -3.16
C VAL A 54 10.00 -3.68 -1.98
N ASN A 55 11.27 -3.97 -2.22
CA ASN A 55 12.22 -4.37 -1.18
C ASN A 55 12.39 -3.26 -0.12
N SER A 56 12.34 -1.99 -0.52
CA SER A 56 12.35 -0.87 0.45
C SER A 56 11.10 -0.85 1.32
N LEU A 57 9.93 -1.19 0.76
CA LEU A 57 8.65 -1.20 1.49
C LEU A 57 8.50 -2.40 2.44
N VAL A 58 9.33 -3.44 2.32
CA VAL A 58 9.40 -4.55 3.30
C VAL A 58 9.77 -4.02 4.70
N PHE A 59 10.53 -2.94 4.77
CA PHE A 59 10.97 -2.30 6.00
C PHE A 59 10.10 -1.07 6.35
N ASP A 60 8.90 -0.97 5.80
CA ASP A 60 7.99 0.13 6.13
C ASP A 60 7.59 0.09 7.61
N LYS A 61 7.41 1.28 8.19
CA LYS A 61 6.99 1.43 9.60
C LYS A 61 5.59 0.90 9.87
N THR A 62 4.74 0.77 8.83
CA THR A 62 3.38 0.29 8.96
C THR A 62 3.29 -1.17 8.51
N LEU A 63 2.91 -2.06 9.44
CA LEU A 63 2.95 -3.51 9.23
C LEU A 63 2.15 -3.99 8.01
N ASN A 64 1.03 -3.35 7.68
CA ASN A 64 0.24 -3.69 6.49
C ASN A 64 1.02 -3.40 5.19
N VAL A 65 1.80 -2.32 5.11
CA VAL A 65 2.63 -2.01 3.96
C VAL A 65 3.70 -3.10 3.80
N SER A 66 4.41 -3.42 4.88
CA SER A 66 5.49 -4.42 4.89
C SER A 66 4.98 -5.82 4.53
N TYR A 67 3.81 -6.20 5.05
CA TYR A 67 3.15 -7.46 4.71
C TYR A 67 2.86 -7.56 3.21
N TRP A 68 2.24 -6.54 2.62
CA TRP A 68 1.89 -6.56 1.20
C TRP A 68 3.10 -6.39 0.28
N ALA A 69 4.16 -5.71 0.73
CA ALA A 69 5.43 -5.65 0.02
C ALA A 69 6.07 -7.04 -0.09
N LEU A 70 6.06 -7.82 0.99
CA LEU A 70 6.58 -9.19 0.98
C LEU A 70 5.78 -10.15 0.11
N LYS A 71 4.47 -9.94 0.00
CA LYS A 71 3.60 -10.72 -0.88
C LYS A 71 3.74 -10.35 -2.36
N ASN A 72 4.40 -9.24 -2.68
CA ASN A 72 4.62 -8.86 -4.08
C ASN A 72 5.61 -9.84 -4.75
N LYS A 73 5.25 -10.35 -5.93
CA LYS A 73 6.06 -11.29 -6.72
C LYS A 73 7.47 -10.79 -7.08
N LYS A 74 7.70 -9.48 -7.02
CA LYS A 74 9.01 -8.85 -7.28
C LYS A 74 9.85 -8.65 -6.03
N CYS A 75 9.35 -9.02 -4.86
CA CYS A 75 10.11 -9.00 -3.62
C CYS A 75 11.21 -10.06 -3.67
N GLU A 76 12.45 -9.64 -3.39
CA GLU A 76 13.61 -10.54 -3.31
C GLU A 76 14.04 -10.79 -1.85
N ILE A 77 13.40 -10.14 -0.86
CA ILE A 77 13.67 -10.34 0.55
C ILE A 77 12.96 -11.60 1.04
N LYS A 78 13.70 -12.71 1.17
CA LYS A 78 13.16 -14.02 1.56
C LYS A 78 13.23 -14.31 3.07
N ASN A 79 14.07 -13.59 3.81
CA ASN A 79 14.37 -13.89 5.22
C ASN A 79 13.57 -13.03 6.23
N SER A 80 12.67 -12.16 5.76
CA SER A 80 11.83 -11.37 6.65
C SER A 80 10.56 -12.15 7.02
N SER A 81 10.54 -12.66 8.25
CA SER A 81 9.41 -13.40 8.84
C SER A 81 8.26 -12.48 9.24
N ILE A 82 7.68 -11.72 8.30
CA ILE A 82 6.48 -10.93 8.58
C ILE A 82 5.26 -11.84 8.37
N SER A 83 4.71 -12.32 9.47
CA SER A 83 3.40 -12.96 9.54
C SER A 83 2.50 -12.15 10.45
N SER A 84 1.22 -12.04 10.11
CA SER A 84 0.23 -11.36 10.94
C SER A 84 -1.12 -12.03 10.76
N THR A 85 -1.86 -12.16 11.86
CA THR A 85 -3.26 -12.59 11.87
C THR A 85 -4.21 -11.40 12.01
N HIS A 86 -3.68 -10.18 12.19
CA HIS A 86 -4.50 -9.00 12.43
C HIS A 86 -5.32 -8.66 11.17
N PRO A 87 -6.67 -8.57 11.25
CA PRO A 87 -7.53 -8.44 10.08
C PRO A 87 -7.22 -7.25 9.18
N CYS A 88 -6.79 -6.12 9.76
CA CYS A 88 -6.42 -4.92 8.99
C CYS A 88 -5.05 -5.03 8.27
N VAL A 89 -4.17 -5.95 8.70
CA VAL A 89 -2.85 -6.17 8.09
C VAL A 89 -2.99 -7.04 6.84
N ILE A 90 -3.68 -8.17 6.99
CA ILE A 90 -3.97 -9.12 5.91
C ILE A 90 -5.21 -8.72 5.09
N CYS A 91 -5.72 -7.51 5.28
CA CYS A 91 -6.97 -7.06 4.68
C CYS A 91 -6.87 -6.94 3.16
N GLU A 92 -7.77 -7.64 2.46
CA GLU A 92 -7.89 -7.62 1.00
C GLU A 92 -8.99 -6.69 0.48
N VAL A 93 -9.73 -6.01 1.37
CA VAL A 93 -10.71 -4.99 0.98
C VAL A 93 -10.01 -3.95 0.10
N ASP A 94 -10.68 -3.53 -0.96
CA ASP A 94 -10.19 -2.49 -1.85
C ASP A 94 -9.98 -1.19 -1.05
N GLU A 95 -8.76 -0.64 -1.13
CA GLU A 95 -8.40 0.60 -0.45
C GLU A 95 -9.31 1.79 -0.82
N GLU A 96 -9.93 1.78 -2.01
CA GLU A 96 -10.91 2.79 -2.44
C GLU A 96 -12.24 2.72 -1.65
N GLU A 97 -12.49 1.63 -0.93
CA GLU A 97 -13.73 1.37 -0.17
C GLU A 97 -13.55 1.48 1.35
N TYR A 98 -12.34 1.81 1.84
CA TYR A 98 -12.05 1.83 3.27
C TYR A 98 -12.95 2.75 4.07
N SER A 99 -13.27 3.93 3.54
CA SER A 99 -14.18 4.88 4.19
C SER A 99 -15.59 4.32 4.39
N LYS A 100 -16.02 3.35 3.57
CA LYS A 100 -17.33 2.72 3.64
C LYS A 100 -17.35 1.48 4.54
N VAL A 101 -16.26 0.71 4.53
CA VAL A 101 -16.22 -0.63 5.13
C VAL A 101 -15.53 -0.66 6.49
N CYS A 102 -14.43 0.08 6.66
CA CYS A 102 -13.53 -0.12 7.80
C CYS A 102 -14.13 0.35 9.13
N GLY A 103 -14.93 1.42 9.13
CA GLY A 103 -15.54 1.98 10.36
C GLY A 103 -16.53 1.04 11.06
N SER A 104 -17.08 0.06 10.35
CA SER A 104 -18.06 -0.91 10.88
C SER A 104 -17.63 -2.37 10.70
N CYS A 105 -16.35 -2.60 10.35
CA CYS A 105 -15.84 -3.91 9.97
C CYS A 105 -16.02 -4.96 11.08
N GLN A 106 -16.72 -6.05 10.76
CA GLN A 106 -16.96 -7.12 11.73
C GLN A 106 -15.69 -7.93 12.05
N LYS A 107 -14.77 -8.05 11.09
CA LYS A 107 -13.52 -8.80 11.31
C LYS A 107 -12.69 -8.20 12.44
N ILE A 108 -12.61 -6.87 12.53
CA ILE A 108 -11.87 -6.20 13.60
C ILE A 108 -12.62 -6.26 14.94
N LYS A 109 -13.96 -6.18 14.92
CA LYS A 109 -14.78 -6.38 16.12
C LYS A 109 -14.56 -7.75 16.74
N VAL A 110 -14.61 -8.81 15.93
CA VAL A 110 -14.35 -10.18 16.38
C VAL A 110 -12.92 -10.38 16.89
N TYR A 111 -11.92 -9.75 16.25
CA TYR A 111 -10.52 -9.89 16.67
C TYR A 111 -10.21 -9.19 18.00
N ASN A 112 -10.93 -8.12 18.34
CA ASN A 112 -10.71 -7.34 19.56
C ASN A 112 -11.54 -7.83 20.76
N ASN A 113 -12.45 -8.80 20.55
CA ASN A 113 -13.25 -9.43 21.59
C ASN A 113 -12.55 -10.69 22.10
#